data_AF-A0A6J3HBB1-F1
#
_entry.id   AF-A0A6J3HBB1-F1
#
_cell.length_a   1.000
_cell.length_b   1.000
_cell.length_c   1.000
_cell.angle_alpha   90.00
_cell.angle_beta   90.00
_cell.angle_gamma   90.00
#
_symmetry.space_group_name_H-M   'P 1'
#
loop_
_entity.id
_entity.type
_entity.pdbx_description
1 polymer ?
#
loop_
_entity_poly.entity_id
_entity_poly.type
_entity_poly.pdbx_seq_one_letter_code
_entity_poly.pdbx_strand_id
1 'polypeptide(L)'
;MDDMGLVAKACGCPLYWKGPLFYGAGGERTGSVSVHKFVAMWRKILHNCHDDAAKFVHLLMSPGCNYLVQEDFVPFLQNVALLEEEADINQLTEFFSYEHFYVIYCKFWELDTDHDLLIDAHDLARHNDHAISTKMIDRIFSGAVTRGRRVQKEGKISYADFVWFLISEEDKKTPTSIEYWFRCMDLDGDGALSMFELEYFYEEQCRRLDSMAIEALPFQDCLCQMLDLVKPRTEGRITLQDLKRCKLAHVFFDTFFNIEKYLDHEQKEQLSLLRDSDSSSSELSDWEKYAAEEYDILVAEEAAGEPWEDGFEAELSPVEQKLSALRSPLAQRPFFEAPSPLGSVDLYEFACGDEDLQPL
;
A
#
# COMPACT_ATOMS: atom_id res chain seq x y z
N MET A 1 -30.96 -8.51 5.67
CA MET A 1 -29.61 -8.22 6.21
C MET A 1 -29.70 -7.29 7.41
N ASP A 2 -30.63 -6.35 7.38
CA ASP A 2 -30.87 -5.31 8.40
C ASP A 2 -31.00 -5.85 9.83
N ASP A 3 -31.66 -7.00 10.02
CA ASP A 3 -31.81 -7.63 11.34
C ASP A 3 -30.51 -8.20 11.93
N MET A 4 -29.46 -8.35 11.11
CA MET A 4 -28.23 -9.03 11.54
C MET A 4 -27.42 -8.22 12.56
N GLY A 5 -27.66 -6.92 12.69
CA GLY A 5 -27.07 -6.13 13.78
C GLY A 5 -27.55 -6.58 15.16
N LEU A 6 -28.85 -6.88 15.29
CA LEU A 6 -29.41 -7.45 16.52
C LEU A 6 -28.88 -8.87 16.76
N VAL A 7 -28.70 -9.65 15.70
CA VAL A 7 -28.14 -11.00 15.79
C VAL A 7 -26.68 -10.97 16.24
N ALA A 8 -25.85 -10.06 15.72
CA ALA A 8 -24.46 -9.88 16.15
C ALA A 8 -24.38 -9.55 17.64
N LYS A 9 -25.22 -8.59 18.09
CA LYS A 9 -25.33 -8.24 19.52
C LYS A 9 -25.77 -9.43 20.38
N ALA A 10 -26.75 -10.22 19.92
CA ALA A 10 -27.21 -11.42 20.63
C ALA A 10 -26.14 -12.52 20.71
N CYS A 11 -25.22 -12.57 19.75
CA CYS A 11 -24.08 -13.48 19.73
C CYS A 11 -22.88 -12.98 20.55
N GLY A 12 -22.94 -11.73 21.07
CA GLY A 12 -21.83 -11.09 21.75
C GLY A 12 -20.68 -10.69 20.82
N CYS A 13 -20.96 -10.49 19.54
CA CYS A 13 -19.98 -10.08 18.53
C CYS A 13 -20.04 -8.56 18.29
N PRO A 14 -18.93 -7.93 17.83
CA PRO A 14 -18.93 -6.57 17.31
C PRO A 14 -19.96 -6.40 16.19
N LEU A 15 -20.51 -5.19 16.01
CA LEU A 15 -21.56 -4.97 15.02
C LEU A 15 -21.11 -5.30 13.59
N TYR A 16 -19.86 -4.96 13.25
CA TYR A 16 -19.27 -5.22 11.93
C TYR A 16 -19.24 -6.72 11.56
N TRP A 17 -19.45 -7.62 12.51
CA TRP A 17 -19.55 -9.06 12.25
C TRP A 17 -20.92 -9.48 11.67
N LYS A 18 -21.89 -8.56 11.57
CA LYS A 18 -23.21 -8.85 10.99
C LYS A 18 -23.12 -9.43 9.57
N GLY A 19 -22.18 -8.94 8.75
CA GLY A 19 -21.89 -9.45 7.42
C GLY A 19 -21.33 -10.87 7.47
N PRO A 20 -20.15 -11.09 8.09
CA PRO A 20 -19.59 -12.42 8.35
C PRO A 20 -20.58 -13.47 8.87
N LEU A 21 -21.42 -13.08 9.85
CA LEU A 21 -22.46 -13.95 10.41
C LEU A 21 -23.55 -14.32 9.39
N PHE A 22 -23.92 -13.38 8.53
CA PHE A 22 -24.91 -13.60 7.47
C PHE A 22 -24.37 -14.52 6.36
N TYR A 23 -23.16 -14.25 5.86
CA TYR A 23 -22.53 -15.07 4.81
C TYR A 23 -22.13 -16.45 5.30
N GLY A 24 -21.56 -16.56 6.50
CA GLY A 24 -21.24 -17.86 7.11
C GLY A 24 -22.49 -18.74 7.26
N ALA A 25 -23.65 -18.13 7.54
CA ALA A 25 -24.93 -18.84 7.60
C ALA A 25 -25.55 -19.07 6.22
N GLY A 26 -24.88 -18.68 5.14
CA GLY A 26 -25.32 -18.85 3.77
C GLY A 26 -26.52 -18.00 3.40
N GLY A 27 -26.61 -16.79 3.94
CA GLY A 27 -27.71 -15.85 3.72
C GLY A 27 -27.70 -15.24 2.31
N GLU A 28 -26.55 -15.14 1.67
CA GLU A 28 -26.36 -14.63 0.32
C GLU A 28 -27.17 -15.41 -0.73
N ARG A 29 -27.26 -16.74 -0.57
CA ARG A 29 -27.98 -17.62 -1.49
C ARG A 29 -29.49 -17.44 -1.48
N THR A 30 -30.05 -16.93 -0.38
CA THR A 30 -31.50 -16.88 -0.15
C THR A 30 -32.00 -15.48 0.21
N GLY A 31 -31.12 -14.49 0.31
CA GLY A 31 -31.42 -13.13 0.83
C GLY A 31 -31.79 -13.07 2.32
N SER A 32 -31.91 -14.23 2.98
CA SER A 32 -32.36 -14.37 4.37
C SER A 32 -31.80 -15.63 5.01
N VAL A 33 -31.78 -15.70 6.34
CA VAL A 33 -31.29 -16.84 7.11
C VAL A 33 -32.35 -17.29 8.11
N SER A 34 -32.69 -18.59 8.12
CA SER A 34 -33.60 -19.14 9.12
C SER A 34 -32.91 -19.35 10.47
N VAL A 35 -33.68 -19.24 11.56
CA VAL A 35 -33.14 -19.42 12.92
C VAL A 35 -32.48 -20.79 13.10
N HIS A 36 -33.04 -21.85 12.50
CA HIS A 36 -32.49 -23.20 12.59
C HIS A 36 -31.10 -23.30 11.94
N LYS A 37 -30.93 -22.69 10.76
CA LYS A 37 -29.65 -22.69 10.04
C LYS A 37 -28.60 -21.88 10.80
N PHE A 38 -28.99 -20.70 11.29
CA PHE A 38 -28.12 -19.84 12.07
C PHE A 38 -27.65 -20.50 13.37
N VAL A 39 -28.59 -21.02 14.18
CA VAL A 39 -28.27 -21.68 15.46
C VAL A 39 -27.40 -22.92 15.27
N ALA A 40 -27.63 -23.71 14.21
CA ALA A 40 -26.79 -24.87 13.90
C ALA A 40 -25.35 -24.45 13.58
N MET A 41 -25.17 -23.42 12.74
CA MET A 41 -23.86 -22.86 12.44
C MET A 41 -23.19 -22.28 13.69
N TRP A 42 -23.86 -21.39 14.42
CA TRP A 42 -23.28 -20.70 15.56
C TRP A 42 -22.90 -21.66 16.69
N ARG A 43 -23.72 -22.69 16.94
CA ARG A 43 -23.39 -23.75 17.90
C ARG A 43 -22.12 -24.51 17.50
N LYS A 44 -21.92 -24.79 16.21
CA LYS A 44 -20.70 -25.44 15.71
C LYS A 44 -19.47 -24.55 15.92
N ILE A 45 -19.59 -23.25 15.66
CA ILE A 45 -18.52 -22.27 15.88
C ILE A 45 -18.16 -22.20 17.37
N LEU A 46 -19.14 -22.04 18.26
CA LEU A 46 -18.87 -21.98 19.71
C LEU A 46 -18.25 -23.27 20.27
N HIS A 47 -18.47 -24.40 19.62
CA HIS A 47 -17.85 -25.66 20.02
C HIS A 47 -16.37 -25.76 19.60
N ASN A 48 -16.03 -25.24 18.42
CA ASN A 48 -14.70 -25.41 17.82
C ASN A 48 -13.77 -24.19 17.99
N CYS A 49 -14.33 -23.02 18.27
CA CYS A 49 -13.61 -21.75 18.30
C CYS A 49 -13.74 -21.12 19.69
N HIS A 50 -12.60 -20.92 20.37
CA HIS A 50 -12.57 -20.48 21.77
C HIS A 50 -12.13 -19.03 21.97
N ASP A 51 -11.74 -18.35 20.90
CA ASP A 51 -11.40 -16.93 20.87
C ASP A 51 -12.03 -16.26 19.64
N ASP A 52 -11.93 -14.93 19.56
CA ASP A 52 -12.56 -14.18 18.48
C ASP A 52 -11.83 -14.34 17.15
N ALA A 53 -10.50 -14.49 17.15
CA ALA A 53 -9.75 -14.74 15.92
C ALA A 53 -10.21 -16.05 15.24
N ALA A 54 -10.32 -17.14 15.99
CA ALA A 54 -10.77 -18.43 15.50
C ALA A 54 -12.22 -18.38 15.02
N LYS A 55 -13.10 -17.65 15.70
CA LYS A 55 -14.49 -17.45 15.25
C LYS A 55 -14.53 -16.69 13.93
N PHE A 56 -13.76 -15.61 13.80
CA PHE A 56 -13.70 -14.79 12.60
C PHE A 56 -13.15 -15.58 11.41
N VAL A 57 -12.04 -16.30 11.59
CA VAL A 57 -11.49 -17.19 10.56
C VAL A 57 -12.53 -18.23 10.15
N HIS A 58 -13.20 -18.89 11.10
CA HIS A 58 -14.19 -19.91 10.76
C HIS A 58 -15.44 -19.34 10.05
N LEU A 59 -15.77 -18.06 10.25
CA LEU A 59 -16.89 -17.41 9.56
C LEU A 59 -16.58 -17.09 8.10
N LEU A 60 -15.34 -16.70 7.80
CA LEU A 60 -14.95 -16.24 6.46
C LEU A 60 -14.30 -17.34 5.61
N MET A 61 -13.69 -18.35 6.22
CA MET A 61 -12.89 -19.34 5.48
C MET A 61 -13.71 -20.18 4.51
N SER A 62 -13.09 -20.52 3.38
CA SER A 62 -13.61 -21.53 2.47
C SER A 62 -13.68 -22.93 3.12
N PRO A 63 -14.66 -23.79 2.77
CA PRO A 63 -14.79 -25.12 3.35
C PRO A 63 -13.54 -25.98 3.15
N GLY A 64 -13.01 -26.53 4.24
CA GLY A 64 -11.80 -27.38 4.21
C GLY A 64 -10.50 -26.62 4.45
N CYS A 65 -10.53 -25.29 4.44
CA CYS A 65 -9.41 -24.44 4.84
C CYS A 65 -9.48 -24.14 6.35
N ASN A 66 -8.36 -23.69 6.91
CA ASN A 66 -8.23 -23.19 8.28
C ASN A 66 -7.45 -21.85 8.32
N TYR A 67 -7.49 -21.12 7.21
CA TYR A 67 -6.83 -19.85 6.97
C TYR A 67 -7.72 -18.99 6.07
N LEU A 68 -7.43 -17.69 5.99
CA LEU A 68 -8.11 -16.74 5.11
C LEU A 68 -7.21 -16.35 3.94
N VAL A 69 -7.79 -16.24 2.75
CA VAL A 69 -7.18 -15.62 1.57
C VAL A 69 -7.78 -14.22 1.35
N GLN A 70 -7.24 -13.44 0.39
CA GLN A 70 -7.69 -12.05 0.19
C GLN A 70 -9.18 -11.98 -0.17
N GLU A 71 -9.64 -12.91 -0.99
CA GLU A 71 -11.03 -12.99 -1.47
C GLU A 71 -12.03 -13.25 -0.34
N ASP A 72 -11.62 -13.94 0.73
CA ASP A 72 -12.49 -14.25 1.87
C ASP A 72 -12.90 -12.97 2.63
N PHE A 73 -12.14 -11.87 2.50
CA PHE A 73 -12.44 -10.58 3.15
C PHE A 73 -13.44 -9.72 2.36
N VAL A 74 -13.70 -10.01 1.07
CA VAL A 74 -14.57 -9.19 0.23
C VAL A 74 -15.99 -9.02 0.81
N PRO A 75 -16.68 -10.07 1.27
CA PRO A 75 -18.03 -9.92 1.84
C PRO A 75 -18.03 -9.09 3.13
N PHE A 76 -16.95 -9.16 3.91
CA PHE A 76 -16.78 -8.34 5.11
C PHE A 76 -16.59 -6.87 4.75
N LEU A 77 -15.65 -6.56 3.85
CA LEU A 77 -15.35 -5.17 3.45
C LEU A 77 -16.54 -4.48 2.76
N GLN A 78 -17.28 -5.20 1.89
CA GLN A 78 -18.52 -4.68 1.31
C GLN A 78 -19.53 -4.28 2.38
N ASN A 79 -19.56 -4.97 3.52
CA ASN A 79 -20.46 -4.63 4.62
C ASN A 79 -19.96 -3.48 5.48
N VAL A 80 -18.64 -3.36 5.65
CA VAL A 80 -18.03 -2.22 6.34
C VAL A 80 -18.30 -0.94 5.55
N ALA A 81 -18.15 -0.97 4.22
CA ALA A 81 -18.44 0.19 3.36
C ALA A 81 -19.91 0.64 3.40
N LEU A 82 -20.85 -0.27 3.72
CA LEU A 82 -22.28 0.03 3.85
C LEU A 82 -22.68 0.47 5.27
N LEU A 83 -21.74 0.59 6.21
CA LEU A 83 -22.01 0.89 7.61
C LEU A 83 -21.72 2.35 7.93
N GLU A 84 -22.79 3.14 8.12
CA GLU A 84 -22.80 4.57 8.45
C GLU A 84 -22.52 4.88 9.94
N GLU A 85 -21.95 3.95 10.73
CA GLU A 85 -21.86 4.13 12.20
C GLU A 85 -20.62 4.92 12.69
N GLU A 86 -19.51 4.93 11.96
CA GLU A 86 -18.39 5.83 12.28
C GLU A 86 -18.62 7.19 11.64
N ALA A 87 -18.64 8.25 12.46
CA ALA A 87 -18.84 9.62 11.98
C ALA A 87 -17.68 10.12 11.09
N ASP A 88 -16.50 9.50 11.23
CA ASP A 88 -15.31 9.80 10.44
C ASP A 88 -14.42 8.55 10.30
N ILE A 89 -14.49 7.89 9.14
CA ILE A 89 -13.71 6.68 8.83
C ILE A 89 -12.20 6.94 8.81
N ASN A 90 -11.77 8.20 8.63
CA ASN A 90 -10.36 8.57 8.55
C ASN A 90 -9.65 8.50 9.91
N GLN A 91 -10.41 8.46 11.02
CA GLN A 91 -9.85 8.19 12.35
C GLN A 91 -9.34 6.73 12.51
N LEU A 92 -9.73 5.82 11.60
CA LEU A 92 -9.29 4.42 11.59
C LEU A 92 -8.06 4.24 10.67
N THR A 93 -6.95 4.86 11.04
CA THR A 93 -5.72 4.96 10.23
C THR A 93 -5.05 3.62 9.92
N GLU A 94 -5.24 2.60 10.76
CA GLU A 94 -4.59 1.29 10.59
C GLU A 94 -5.05 0.53 9.33
N PHE A 95 -6.33 0.65 8.93
CA PHE A 95 -6.88 -0.16 7.84
C PHE A 95 -7.94 0.52 6.98
N PHE A 96 -8.80 1.38 7.55
CA PHE A 96 -10.03 1.82 6.89
C PHE A 96 -10.04 3.28 6.46
N SER A 97 -8.99 4.04 6.81
CA SER A 97 -8.87 5.45 6.40
C SER A 97 -9.04 5.60 4.89
N TYR A 98 -10.03 6.40 4.50
CA TYR A 98 -10.30 6.71 3.10
C TYR A 98 -9.24 7.65 2.53
N GLU A 99 -8.72 8.57 3.34
CA GLU A 99 -7.58 9.44 2.98
C GLU A 99 -6.37 8.62 2.53
N HIS A 100 -6.01 7.58 3.29
CA HIS A 100 -4.92 6.68 2.94
C HIS A 100 -5.18 6.00 1.59
N PHE A 101 -6.38 5.47 1.38
CA PHE A 101 -6.77 4.85 0.11
C PHE A 101 -6.69 5.85 -1.05
N TYR A 102 -7.21 7.06 -0.86
CA TYR A 102 -7.27 8.10 -1.90
C TYR A 102 -5.87 8.50 -2.36
N VAL A 103 -4.94 8.73 -1.43
CA VAL A 103 -3.54 9.01 -1.76
C VAL A 103 -2.92 7.88 -2.58
N ILE A 104 -3.06 6.62 -2.13
CA ILE A 104 -2.50 5.47 -2.87
C ILE A 104 -3.08 5.40 -4.29
N TYR A 105 -4.39 5.58 -4.41
CA TYR A 105 -5.08 5.55 -5.69
C TYR A 105 -4.63 6.67 -6.62
N CYS A 106 -4.54 7.91 -6.15
CA CYS A 106 -4.08 9.05 -6.94
C CYS A 106 -2.64 8.85 -7.42
N LYS A 107 -1.73 8.39 -6.54
CA LYS A 107 -0.34 8.10 -6.92
C LYS A 107 -0.24 7.00 -7.97
N PHE A 108 -1.07 5.96 -7.89
CA PHE A 108 -1.13 4.95 -8.95
C PHE A 108 -1.64 5.53 -10.27
N TRP A 109 -2.74 6.29 -10.21
CA TRP A 109 -3.40 6.89 -11.37
C TRP A 109 -2.48 7.85 -12.13
N GLU A 110 -1.60 8.57 -11.44
CA GLU A 110 -0.58 9.43 -12.06
C GLU A 110 0.46 8.66 -12.89
N LEU A 111 0.73 7.41 -12.52
CA LEU A 111 1.68 6.55 -13.21
C LEU A 111 1.01 5.78 -14.36
N ASP A 112 -0.18 5.23 -14.15
CA ASP A 112 -0.98 4.48 -15.13
C ASP A 112 -1.64 5.40 -16.18
N THR A 113 -0.82 5.92 -17.10
CA THR A 113 -1.26 6.90 -18.11
C THR A 113 -2.09 6.30 -19.26
N ASP A 114 -1.97 4.99 -19.51
CA ASP A 114 -2.76 4.26 -20.51
C ASP A 114 -4.01 3.60 -19.90
N HIS A 115 -4.19 3.69 -18.58
CA HIS A 115 -5.37 3.26 -17.84
C HIS A 115 -5.68 1.77 -18.02
N ASP A 116 -4.64 0.94 -18.08
CA ASP A 116 -4.77 -0.51 -18.21
C ASP A 116 -4.72 -1.25 -16.85
N LEU A 117 -4.66 -0.48 -15.74
CA LEU A 117 -4.54 -0.95 -14.36
C LEU A 117 -3.24 -1.72 -14.08
N LEU A 118 -2.23 -1.53 -14.92
CA LEU A 118 -0.90 -2.10 -14.80
C LEU A 118 0.14 -1.01 -14.98
N ILE A 119 1.25 -1.10 -14.25
CA ILE A 119 2.39 -0.18 -14.43
C ILE A 119 3.66 -0.97 -14.70
N ASP A 120 4.48 -0.47 -15.62
CA ASP A 120 5.79 -1.05 -15.92
C ASP A 120 6.93 -0.38 -15.14
N ALA A 121 8.17 -0.82 -15.37
CA ALA A 121 9.35 -0.28 -14.71
C ALA A 121 9.61 1.20 -15.04
N HIS A 122 9.27 1.64 -16.27
CA HIS A 122 9.41 3.03 -16.67
C HIS A 122 8.35 3.91 -16.02
N ASP A 123 7.13 3.41 -15.87
CA ASP A 123 6.08 4.09 -15.11
C ASP A 123 6.49 4.26 -13.66
N LEU A 124 6.89 3.16 -13.00
CA LEU A 124 7.31 3.19 -11.60
C LEU A 124 8.53 4.10 -11.37
N ALA A 125 9.44 4.20 -12.36
CA ALA A 125 10.58 5.10 -12.27
C ALA A 125 10.19 6.57 -12.17
N ARG A 126 9.03 7.00 -12.68
CA ARG A 126 8.57 8.39 -12.59
C ARG A 126 8.08 8.77 -11.19
N HIS A 127 7.84 7.79 -10.32
CA HIS A 127 7.40 8.04 -8.95
C HIS A 127 8.46 8.85 -8.17
N ASN A 128 8.01 9.89 -7.46
CA ASN A 128 8.83 10.83 -6.69
C ASN A 128 10.07 11.31 -7.48
N ASP A 129 9.86 11.80 -8.71
CA ASP A 129 10.91 12.38 -9.57
C ASP A 129 12.15 11.48 -9.74
N HIS A 130 11.93 10.18 -9.94
CA HIS A 130 12.99 9.18 -10.06
C HIS A 130 13.83 9.07 -8.77
N ALA A 131 13.23 9.14 -7.58
CA ALA A 131 13.91 9.01 -6.29
C ALA A 131 14.56 7.62 -6.08
N ILE A 132 13.93 6.54 -6.57
CA ILE A 132 14.45 5.17 -6.45
C ILE A 132 15.34 4.81 -7.64
N SER A 133 16.44 4.09 -7.38
CA SER A 133 17.38 3.65 -8.41
C SER A 133 16.74 2.66 -9.39
N THR A 134 17.18 2.70 -10.65
CA THR A 134 16.65 1.81 -11.70
C THR A 134 16.97 0.34 -11.40
N LYS A 135 18.15 0.04 -10.86
CA LYS A 135 18.48 -1.31 -10.38
C LYS A 135 17.50 -1.78 -9.31
N MET A 136 17.05 -0.92 -8.39
CA MET A 136 16.07 -1.32 -7.37
C MET A 136 14.67 -1.50 -7.96
N ILE A 137 14.27 -0.65 -8.90
CA ILE A 137 13.02 -0.81 -9.63
C ILE A 137 12.99 -2.17 -10.33
N ASP A 138 14.03 -2.55 -11.06
CA ASP A 138 14.12 -3.86 -11.73
C ASP A 138 13.96 -5.03 -10.75
N ARG A 139 14.40 -4.88 -9.49
CA ARG A 139 14.22 -5.91 -8.45
C ARG A 139 12.76 -6.10 -8.06
N ILE A 140 11.94 -5.05 -8.09
CA ILE A 140 10.50 -5.16 -7.83
C ILE A 140 9.84 -6.07 -8.89
N PHE A 141 10.23 -5.93 -10.16
CA PHE A 141 9.71 -6.73 -11.28
C PHE A 141 10.34 -8.14 -11.39
N SER A 142 11.37 -8.44 -10.60
CA SER A 142 12.08 -9.72 -10.66
C SER A 142 11.33 -10.91 -10.04
N GLY A 143 10.26 -10.65 -9.29
CA GLY A 143 9.57 -11.66 -8.49
C GLY A 143 10.04 -11.76 -7.04
N ALA A 144 10.93 -10.88 -6.58
CA ALA A 144 11.38 -10.83 -5.19
C ALA A 144 10.22 -10.59 -4.21
N VAL A 145 9.26 -9.75 -4.62
CA VAL A 145 8.17 -9.23 -3.78
C VAL A 145 6.77 -9.46 -4.35
N THR A 146 6.67 -9.99 -5.57
CA THR A 146 5.39 -10.27 -6.23
C THR A 146 5.04 -11.75 -6.16
N ARG A 147 3.73 -12.07 -6.18
CA ARG A 147 3.26 -13.46 -6.13
C ARG A 147 3.19 -14.07 -7.52
N GLY A 148 3.68 -15.31 -7.65
CA GLY A 148 3.60 -16.07 -8.90
C GLY A 148 4.70 -15.72 -9.91
N ARG A 149 4.41 -15.97 -11.20
CA ARG A 149 5.36 -15.81 -12.31
C ARG A 149 4.92 -14.78 -13.36
N ARG A 150 3.83 -14.04 -13.08
CA ARG A 150 3.18 -13.15 -14.05
C ARG A 150 4.04 -11.92 -14.32
N VAL A 151 4.46 -11.24 -13.26
CA VAL A 151 5.29 -10.02 -13.32
C VAL A 151 6.61 -10.27 -14.05
N GLN A 152 7.28 -11.38 -13.79
CA GLN A 152 8.55 -11.71 -14.44
C GLN A 152 8.41 -11.99 -15.95
N LYS A 153 7.20 -12.36 -16.41
CA LYS A 153 6.91 -12.61 -17.83
C LYS A 153 6.41 -11.36 -18.54
N GLU A 154 5.57 -10.58 -17.88
CA GLU A 154 4.85 -9.45 -18.47
C GLU A 154 5.57 -8.13 -18.26
N GLY A 155 6.48 -8.03 -17.29
CA GLY A 155 7.21 -6.79 -16.96
C GLY A 155 6.32 -5.70 -16.37
N LYS A 156 5.12 -6.05 -15.93
CA LYS A 156 4.11 -5.14 -15.36
C LYS A 156 3.63 -5.64 -14.00
N ILE A 157 3.30 -4.71 -13.10
CA ILE A 157 2.71 -4.99 -11.78
C ILE A 157 1.28 -4.43 -11.69
N SER A 158 0.45 -5.04 -10.85
CA SER A 158 -0.93 -4.61 -10.64
C SER A 158 -1.06 -3.48 -9.62
N TYR A 159 -2.23 -2.85 -9.55
CA TYR A 159 -2.57 -1.92 -8.44
C TYR A 159 -2.31 -2.53 -7.05
N ALA A 160 -2.67 -3.81 -6.86
CA ALA A 160 -2.46 -4.49 -5.58
C ALA A 160 -0.97 -4.62 -5.23
N ASP A 161 -0.11 -4.90 -6.21
CA ASP A 161 1.35 -4.93 -6.02
C ASP A 161 1.90 -3.53 -5.77
N PHE A 162 1.38 -2.50 -6.45
CA PHE A 162 1.75 -1.10 -6.23
C PHE A 162 1.42 -0.61 -4.80
N VAL A 163 0.29 -1.02 -4.23
CA VAL A 163 -0.07 -0.71 -2.83
C VAL A 163 1.04 -1.19 -1.88
N TRP A 164 1.54 -2.41 -2.07
CA TRP A 164 2.65 -2.95 -1.26
C TRP A 164 3.95 -2.19 -1.48
N PHE A 165 4.24 -1.79 -2.72
CA PHE A 165 5.38 -0.94 -3.04
C PHE A 165 5.29 0.38 -2.28
N LEU A 166 4.20 1.13 -2.41
CA LEU A 166 4.08 2.48 -1.88
C LEU A 166 4.12 2.49 -0.35
N ILE A 167 3.37 1.61 0.32
CA ILE A 167 3.40 1.50 1.79
C ILE A 167 4.82 1.13 2.28
N SER A 168 5.53 0.27 1.53
CA SER A 168 6.90 -0.12 1.89
C SER A 168 7.91 1.00 1.62
N GLU A 169 7.73 1.79 0.57
CA GLU A 169 8.58 2.93 0.22
C GLU A 169 8.51 4.02 1.29
N GLU A 170 7.28 4.37 1.70
CA GLU A 170 7.03 5.52 2.55
C GLU A 170 7.36 5.25 4.02
N ASP A 171 7.16 4.03 4.53
CA ASP A 171 7.61 3.63 5.87
C ASP A 171 8.53 2.40 5.85
N LYS A 172 9.83 2.68 5.69
CA LYS A 172 10.93 1.69 5.75
C LYS A 172 11.29 1.23 7.16
N LYS A 173 10.57 1.69 8.21
CA LYS A 173 10.82 1.28 9.61
C LYS A 173 9.97 0.06 9.99
N THR A 174 8.87 -0.19 9.29
CA THR A 174 7.98 -1.32 9.59
C THR A 174 8.66 -2.67 9.33
N PRO A 175 8.38 -3.73 10.12
CA PRO A 175 8.94 -5.06 9.89
C PRO A 175 8.66 -5.62 8.49
N THR A 176 7.50 -5.30 7.92
CA THR A 176 7.06 -5.75 6.60
C THR A 176 7.81 -5.04 5.49
N SER A 177 8.01 -3.71 5.60
CA SER A 177 8.82 -2.96 4.63
C SER A 177 10.29 -3.41 4.66
N ILE A 178 10.84 -3.67 5.86
CA ILE A 178 12.20 -4.20 5.98
C ILE A 178 12.33 -5.55 5.26
N GLU A 179 11.32 -6.43 5.36
CA GLU A 179 11.30 -7.67 4.57
C GLU A 179 11.19 -7.43 3.07
N TYR A 180 10.35 -6.48 2.65
CA TYR A 180 10.17 -6.12 1.24
C TYR A 180 11.51 -5.71 0.61
N TRP A 181 12.17 -4.71 1.20
CA TRP A 181 13.44 -4.19 0.65
C TRP A 181 14.60 -5.17 0.81
N PHE A 182 14.64 -5.95 1.89
CA PHE A 182 15.63 -7.00 2.04
C PHE A 182 15.54 -8.03 0.90
N ARG A 183 14.33 -8.49 0.56
CA ARG A 183 14.12 -9.45 -0.55
C ARG A 183 14.53 -8.86 -1.90
N CYS A 184 14.34 -7.55 -2.09
CA CYS A 184 14.83 -6.88 -3.30
C CYS A 184 16.36 -6.77 -3.33
N MET A 185 17.01 -6.49 -2.19
CA MET A 185 18.47 -6.35 -2.12
C MET A 185 19.22 -7.69 -2.14
N ASP A 186 18.63 -8.74 -1.61
CA ASP A 186 19.14 -10.11 -1.65
C ASP A 186 18.98 -10.66 -3.08
N LEU A 187 20.05 -10.55 -3.87
CA LEU A 187 20.06 -10.86 -5.30
C LEU A 187 20.06 -12.36 -5.55
N ASP A 188 20.80 -13.12 -4.72
CA ASP A 188 20.91 -14.56 -4.85
C ASP A 188 19.92 -15.33 -3.96
N GLY A 189 19.27 -14.66 -3.01
CA GLY A 189 18.25 -15.24 -2.15
C GLY A 189 18.82 -16.12 -1.04
N ASP A 190 20.09 -15.94 -0.67
CA ASP A 190 20.76 -16.74 0.35
C ASP A 190 20.43 -16.31 1.79
N GLY A 191 19.73 -15.19 1.95
CA GLY A 191 19.32 -14.64 3.24
C GLY A 191 20.35 -13.73 3.92
N ALA A 192 21.39 -13.30 3.21
CA ALA A 192 22.39 -12.35 3.70
C ALA A 192 22.88 -11.39 2.61
N LEU A 193 22.88 -10.09 2.90
CA LEU A 193 23.46 -9.09 2.01
C LEU A 193 25.00 -9.15 2.09
N SER A 194 25.59 -9.55 0.97
CA SER A 194 27.02 -9.61 0.72
C SER A 194 27.56 -8.26 0.26
N MET A 195 28.88 -8.06 0.38
CA MET A 195 29.54 -6.84 -0.11
C MET A 195 29.31 -6.60 -1.61
N PHE A 196 29.22 -7.67 -2.40
CA PHE A 196 28.96 -7.59 -3.84
C PHE A 196 27.58 -6.98 -4.12
N GLU A 197 26.55 -7.41 -3.40
CA GLU A 197 25.18 -6.90 -3.60
C GLU A 197 25.07 -5.44 -3.15
N LEU A 198 25.71 -5.09 -2.03
CA LEU A 198 25.76 -3.70 -1.56
C LEU A 198 26.48 -2.79 -2.56
N GLU A 199 27.63 -3.22 -3.07
CA GLU A 199 28.38 -2.48 -4.09
C GLU A 199 27.57 -2.35 -5.39
N TYR A 200 26.84 -3.39 -5.78
CA TYR A 200 25.98 -3.38 -6.96
C TYR A 200 24.94 -2.24 -6.90
N PHE A 201 24.22 -2.06 -5.79
CA PHE A 201 23.27 -0.94 -5.67
C PHE A 201 23.98 0.40 -5.50
N TYR A 202 25.04 0.45 -4.68
CA TYR A 202 25.75 1.69 -4.38
C TYR A 202 26.45 2.30 -5.61
N GLU A 203 26.92 1.47 -6.56
CA GLU A 203 27.48 1.94 -7.83
C GLU A 203 26.53 2.87 -8.61
N GLU A 204 25.22 2.60 -8.58
CA GLU A 204 24.25 3.48 -9.21
C GLU A 204 24.01 4.75 -8.39
N GLN A 205 23.98 4.65 -7.05
CA GLN A 205 23.89 5.83 -6.19
C GLN A 205 25.04 6.81 -6.40
N CYS A 206 26.28 6.32 -6.53
CA CYS A 206 27.43 7.17 -6.84
C CYS A 206 27.24 7.92 -8.17
N ARG A 207 26.81 7.22 -9.23
CA ARG A 207 26.55 7.85 -10.54
C ARG A 207 25.43 8.90 -10.49
N ARG A 208 24.40 8.67 -9.67
CA ARG A 208 23.29 9.61 -9.47
C ARG A 208 23.74 10.85 -8.69
N LEU A 209 24.50 10.68 -7.61
CA LEU A 209 25.10 11.78 -6.84
C LEU A 209 26.06 12.62 -7.71
N ASP A 210 26.92 11.98 -8.49
CA ASP A 210 27.83 12.66 -9.43
C ASP A 210 27.06 13.51 -10.45
N SER A 211 25.91 13.02 -10.92
CA SER A 211 25.04 13.75 -11.86
C SER A 211 24.41 15.00 -11.24
N MET A 212 24.32 15.05 -9.91
CA MET A 212 23.89 16.21 -9.12
C MET A 212 25.08 17.08 -8.65
N ALA A 213 26.30 16.77 -9.09
CA ALA A 213 27.55 17.40 -8.65
C ALA A 213 27.82 17.27 -7.15
N ILE A 214 27.37 16.17 -6.53
CA ILE A 214 27.63 15.82 -5.13
C ILE A 214 28.68 14.70 -5.13
N GLU A 215 29.79 14.90 -4.43
CA GLU A 215 30.83 13.87 -4.31
C GLU A 215 30.34 12.74 -3.40
N ALA A 216 30.17 11.56 -3.98
CA ALA A 216 29.78 10.37 -3.23
C ALA A 216 30.94 9.83 -2.37
N LEU A 217 30.61 9.31 -1.19
CA LEU A 217 31.59 8.66 -0.34
C LEU A 217 32.11 7.38 -1.03
N PRO A 218 33.42 7.06 -0.96
CA PRO A 218 33.93 5.79 -1.48
C PRO A 218 33.21 4.59 -0.83
N PHE A 219 32.93 3.54 -1.61
CA PHE A 219 32.15 2.38 -1.14
C PHE A 219 32.71 1.75 0.15
N GLN A 220 34.05 1.69 0.31
CA GLN A 220 34.67 1.12 1.51
C GLN A 220 34.36 1.93 2.77
N ASP A 221 34.30 3.25 2.67
CA ASP A 221 33.99 4.14 3.80
C ASP A 221 32.48 4.08 4.11
N CYS A 222 31.63 4.09 3.07
CA CYS A 222 30.19 3.86 3.21
C CYS A 222 29.89 2.51 3.88
N LEU A 223 30.55 1.44 3.43
CA LEU A 223 30.40 0.10 4.00
C LEU A 223 30.77 0.08 5.48
N CYS A 224 31.87 0.74 5.88
CA CYS A 224 32.23 0.86 7.29
C CYS A 224 31.11 1.54 8.10
N GLN A 225 30.59 2.66 7.62
CA GLN A 225 29.48 3.37 8.29
C GLN A 225 28.22 2.50 8.41
N MET A 226 27.87 1.79 7.34
CA MET A 226 26.70 0.91 7.34
C MET A 226 26.87 -0.30 8.26
N LEU A 227 28.08 -0.86 8.36
CA LEU A 227 28.39 -1.93 9.31
C LEU A 227 28.31 -1.45 10.77
N ASP A 228 28.76 -0.22 11.05
CA ASP A 228 28.63 0.40 12.37
C ASP A 228 27.18 0.76 12.72
N LEU A 229 26.37 1.12 11.73
CA LEU A 229 24.94 1.38 11.89
C LEU A 229 24.16 0.09 12.17
N VAL A 230 24.39 -0.97 11.37
CA VAL A 230 23.63 -2.23 11.46
C VAL A 230 24.14 -3.14 12.58
N LYS A 231 25.46 -3.13 12.83
CA LYS A 231 26.17 -4.03 13.76
C LYS A 231 25.76 -5.49 13.54
N PRO A 232 26.08 -6.08 12.38
CA PRO A 232 25.67 -7.45 12.07
C PRO A 232 26.27 -8.45 13.05
N ARG A 233 25.55 -9.54 13.32
CA ARG A 233 26.03 -10.58 14.25
C ARG A 233 27.24 -11.35 13.69
N THR A 234 27.32 -11.47 12.37
CA THR A 234 28.42 -12.15 11.67
C THR A 234 29.11 -11.15 10.76
N GLU A 235 30.43 -11.06 10.83
CA GLU A 235 31.19 -10.13 10.00
C GLU A 235 30.99 -10.40 8.50
N GLY A 236 30.85 -9.32 7.72
CA GLY A 236 30.69 -9.37 6.27
C GLY A 236 29.35 -9.93 5.77
N ARG A 237 28.36 -10.15 6.66
CA ARG A 237 27.02 -10.65 6.31
C ARG A 237 25.94 -9.89 7.05
N ILE A 238 25.15 -9.11 6.33
CA ILE A 238 24.00 -8.38 6.91
C ILE A 238 22.73 -9.21 6.69
N THR A 239 22.12 -9.69 7.77
CA THR A 239 20.88 -10.48 7.67
C THR A 239 19.64 -9.61 7.89
N LEU A 240 18.48 -10.11 7.47
CA LEU A 240 17.18 -9.51 7.79
C LEU A 240 17.00 -9.26 9.29
N GLN A 241 17.47 -10.20 10.13
CA GLN A 241 17.38 -10.06 11.58
C GLN A 241 18.22 -8.89 12.11
N ASP A 242 19.39 -8.64 11.50
CA ASP A 242 20.25 -7.53 11.89
C ASP A 242 19.59 -6.18 11.57
N LEU A 243 18.99 -6.03 10.38
CA LEU A 243 18.27 -4.82 9.98
C LEU A 243 17.04 -4.55 10.87
N LYS A 244 16.26 -5.59 11.21
CA LYS A 244 15.13 -5.44 12.15
C LYS A 244 15.58 -5.06 13.57
N ARG A 245 16.79 -5.45 13.97
CA ARG A 245 17.36 -5.16 15.29
C ARG A 245 17.94 -3.75 15.39
N CYS A 246 18.58 -3.24 14.34
CA CYS A 246 19.31 -1.96 14.41
C CYS A 246 18.39 -0.73 14.52
N LYS A 247 17.10 -0.86 14.16
CA LYS A 247 16.10 0.23 14.16
C LYS A 247 16.39 1.40 13.22
N LEU A 248 17.49 1.32 12.46
CA LEU A 248 17.93 2.31 11.47
C LEU A 248 17.94 1.73 10.05
N ALA A 249 17.15 0.67 9.79
CA ALA A 249 17.07 0.02 8.49
C ALA A 249 16.65 0.98 7.35
N HIS A 250 15.76 1.94 7.64
CA HIS A 250 15.35 2.98 6.71
C HIS A 250 16.55 3.80 6.17
N VAL A 251 17.44 4.27 7.05
CA VAL A 251 18.67 4.97 6.67
C VAL A 251 19.55 4.06 5.80
N PHE A 252 19.75 2.82 6.23
CA PHE A 252 20.51 1.83 5.47
C PHE A 252 19.96 1.66 4.05
N PHE A 253 18.66 1.48 3.90
CA PHE A 253 18.02 1.31 2.59
C PHE A 253 18.13 2.56 1.72
N ASP A 254 17.83 3.73 2.27
CA ASP A 254 17.88 4.99 1.51
C ASP A 254 19.31 5.25 0.98
N THR A 255 20.36 4.97 1.77
CA THR A 255 21.76 5.05 1.33
C THR A 255 22.05 4.25 0.05
N PHE A 256 21.45 3.07 -0.10
CA PHE A 256 21.75 2.17 -1.23
C PHE A 256 20.87 2.40 -2.47
N PHE A 257 19.68 3.00 -2.35
CA PHE A 257 18.81 3.12 -3.53
C PHE A 257 17.83 4.30 -3.58
N ASN A 258 17.61 5.07 -2.52
CA ASN A 258 16.73 6.25 -2.56
C ASN A 258 17.55 7.53 -2.41
N ILE A 259 17.73 8.27 -3.51
CA ILE A 259 18.60 9.46 -3.53
C ILE A 259 18.03 10.62 -2.73
N GLU A 260 16.73 10.83 -2.79
CA GLU A 260 16.05 11.97 -2.17
C GLU A 260 16.06 11.82 -0.65
N LYS A 261 15.56 10.67 -0.16
CA LYS A 261 15.53 10.38 1.28
C LYS A 261 16.96 10.26 1.86
N TYR A 262 17.94 9.80 1.09
CA TYR A 262 19.36 9.83 1.50
C TYR A 262 19.85 11.26 1.75
N LEU A 263 19.63 12.18 0.81
CA LEU A 263 20.05 13.58 0.94
C LEU A 263 19.35 14.28 2.11
N ASP A 264 18.08 13.96 2.37
CA ASP A 264 17.35 14.47 3.52
C ASP A 264 17.97 14.04 4.86
N HIS A 265 18.41 12.79 4.97
CA HIS A 265 19.08 12.28 6.18
C HIS A 265 20.42 12.98 6.41
N GLU A 266 21.22 13.17 5.35
CA GLU A 266 22.51 13.87 5.43
C GLU A 266 22.33 15.32 5.90
N GLN A 267 21.31 16.03 5.40
CA GLN A 267 20.99 17.39 5.83
C GLN A 267 20.52 17.43 7.29
N LYS A 268 19.65 16.49 7.69
CA LYS A 268 19.15 16.39 9.07
C LYS A 268 20.26 16.08 10.06
N GLU A 269 21.20 15.20 9.71
CA GLU A 269 22.36 14.88 10.55
C GLU A 269 23.23 16.13 10.78
N GLN A 270 23.56 16.87 9.72
CA GLN A 270 24.31 18.12 9.81
C GLN A 270 23.63 19.18 10.68
N LEU A 271 22.30 19.29 10.61
CA LEU A 271 21.51 20.21 11.43
C LEU A 271 21.39 19.76 12.89
N SER A 272 21.29 18.45 13.13
CA SER A 272 21.21 17.88 14.48
C SER A 272 22.49 18.12 15.28
N LEU A 273 23.65 18.07 14.63
CA LEU A 273 24.95 18.42 15.22
C LEU A 273 25.02 19.89 15.67
N LEU A 274 24.12 20.75 15.17
CA LEU A 274 24.07 22.18 15.48
C LEU A 274 22.97 22.56 16.49
N ARG A 275 22.03 21.66 16.81
CA ARG A 275 20.92 21.94 17.72
C ARG A 275 20.63 20.75 18.65
N ASP A 276 21.12 20.85 19.89
CA ASP A 276 20.60 20.07 21.03
C ASP A 276 19.18 20.56 21.34
N SER A 277 18.15 19.98 20.71
CA SER A 277 16.77 20.20 21.13
C SER A 277 15.91 18.97 20.91
N ASP A 278 15.57 18.31 22.03
CA ASP A 278 14.47 17.36 22.17
C ASP A 278 13.20 17.96 21.55
N SER A 279 12.75 17.38 20.44
CA SER A 279 11.35 17.49 20.03
C SER A 279 10.73 16.11 20.19
N SER A 280 9.72 16.05 21.05
CA SER A 280 8.85 14.89 21.22
C SER A 280 8.33 14.49 19.84
N SER A 281 8.78 13.34 19.35
CA SER A 281 8.33 12.78 18.07
C SER A 281 6.81 12.63 18.09
N SER A 282 6.15 13.14 17.04
CA SER A 282 4.74 12.84 16.78
C SER A 282 4.50 11.34 16.87
N GLU A 283 3.42 10.94 17.55
CA GLU A 283 2.99 9.55 17.72
C GLU A 283 2.64 8.85 16.39
N LEU A 284 2.46 9.60 15.30
CA LEU A 284 2.15 9.10 13.97
C LEU A 284 3.35 8.42 13.31
N SER A 285 3.08 7.32 12.62
CA SER A 285 4.01 6.62 11.72
C SER A 285 4.46 7.50 10.55
N ASP A 286 5.49 7.09 9.83
CA ASP A 286 5.95 7.84 8.66
C ASP A 286 4.91 7.77 7.53
N TRP A 287 4.24 6.62 7.37
CA TRP A 287 3.12 6.44 6.44
C TRP A 287 1.96 7.40 6.74
N GLU A 288 1.51 7.47 8.00
CA GLU A 288 0.38 8.33 8.38
C GLU A 288 0.68 9.81 8.14
N LYS A 289 1.93 10.24 8.38
CA LYS A 289 2.35 11.63 8.08
C LYS A 289 2.33 11.89 6.58
N TYR A 290 2.94 11.00 5.80
CA TYR A 290 2.96 11.10 4.34
C TYR A 290 1.55 11.16 3.77
N ALA A 291 0.67 10.23 4.16
CA ALA A 291 -0.69 10.19 3.64
C ALA A 291 -1.49 11.44 4.03
N ALA A 292 -1.35 11.96 5.25
CA ALA A 292 -2.02 13.21 5.64
C ALA A 292 -1.51 14.41 4.83
N GLU A 293 -0.20 14.55 4.67
CA GLU A 293 0.42 15.65 3.90
C GLU A 293 0.03 15.61 2.42
N GLU A 294 0.10 14.43 1.79
CA GLU A 294 -0.27 14.25 0.39
C GLU A 294 -1.77 14.43 0.15
N TYR A 295 -2.62 13.99 1.08
CA TYR A 295 -4.05 14.21 0.98
C TYR A 295 -4.39 15.71 1.01
N ASP A 296 -3.79 16.46 1.94
CA ASP A 296 -3.95 17.92 2.02
C ASP A 296 -3.53 18.63 0.72
N ILE A 297 -2.42 18.19 0.11
CA ILE A 297 -1.96 18.71 -1.19
C ILE A 297 -2.98 18.40 -2.29
N LEU A 298 -3.43 17.14 -2.40
CA LEU A 298 -4.37 16.71 -3.42
C LEU A 298 -5.70 17.47 -3.34
N VAL A 299 -6.24 17.66 -2.12
CA VAL A 299 -7.45 18.43 -1.89
C VAL A 299 -7.25 19.91 -2.25
N ALA A 300 -6.09 20.49 -1.90
CA ALA A 300 -5.79 21.87 -2.25
C ALA A 300 -5.64 22.09 -3.76
N GLU A 301 -5.02 21.15 -4.47
CA GLU A 301 -4.89 21.18 -5.93
C GLU A 301 -6.24 21.05 -6.64
N GLU A 302 -7.14 20.21 -6.12
CA GLU A 302 -8.51 20.05 -6.63
C GLU A 302 -9.31 21.35 -6.43
N ALA A 303 -9.24 21.96 -5.24
CA ALA A 303 -9.91 23.22 -4.94
C ALA A 303 -9.36 24.40 -5.78
N ALA A 304 -8.09 24.36 -6.17
CA ALA A 304 -7.49 25.34 -7.08
C ALA A 304 -7.82 25.06 -8.57
N GLY A 305 -8.23 23.82 -8.88
CA GLY A 305 -8.58 23.34 -10.21
C GLY A 305 -10.00 23.66 -10.64
N GLU A 306 -10.92 24.02 -9.73
CA GLU A 306 -12.23 24.56 -10.05
C GLU A 306 -12.14 26.06 -10.37
N PRO A 307 -12.29 26.49 -11.64
CA PRO A 307 -12.56 27.89 -11.92
C PRO A 307 -13.94 28.19 -11.34
N TRP A 308 -14.05 29.28 -10.59
CA TRP A 308 -15.32 29.89 -10.23
C TRP A 308 -16.06 30.30 -11.52
N GLU A 309 -16.78 29.39 -12.17
CA GLU A 309 -17.83 29.74 -13.13
C GLU A 309 -19.11 30.08 -12.35
N ASP A 310 -19.06 31.18 -11.58
CA ASP A 310 -20.29 31.93 -11.29
C ASP A 310 -20.52 32.89 -12.48
N GLY A 311 -21.29 32.38 -13.43
CA GLY A 311 -22.07 33.10 -14.44
C GLY A 311 -21.50 34.39 -15.02
N PHE A 312 -20.79 34.31 -16.14
CA PHE A 312 -20.94 35.27 -17.25
C PHE A 312 -20.38 34.64 -18.54
N GLU A 313 -21.27 34.20 -19.43
CA GLU A 313 -20.92 33.78 -20.79
C GLU A 313 -20.26 34.96 -21.54
N ALA A 314 -18.99 34.81 -21.89
CA ALA A 314 -18.36 35.56 -22.97
C ALA A 314 -17.75 34.56 -23.93
N GLU A 315 -18.29 34.51 -25.15
CA GLU A 315 -17.83 33.64 -26.25
C GLU A 315 -16.32 33.79 -26.45
N LEU A 316 -15.54 32.77 -26.05
CA LEU A 316 -14.09 32.74 -26.24
C LEU A 316 -13.72 32.28 -27.66
N SER A 317 -12.64 32.87 -28.16
CA SER A 317 -12.11 32.71 -29.52
C SER A 317 -11.58 31.28 -29.78
N PRO A 318 -11.56 30.78 -31.04
CA PRO A 318 -11.07 29.42 -31.38
C PRO A 318 -9.62 29.12 -30.96
N VAL A 319 -8.85 30.12 -30.53
CA VAL A 319 -7.47 29.98 -30.05
C VAL A 319 -7.41 29.63 -28.56
N GLU A 320 -8.38 30.06 -27.75
CA GLU A 320 -8.43 29.75 -26.32
C GLU A 320 -8.92 28.33 -26.05
N GLN A 321 -9.82 27.80 -26.89
CA GLN A 321 -10.27 26.39 -26.86
C GLN A 321 -9.13 25.37 -27.12
N LYS A 322 -8.07 25.78 -27.82
CA LYS A 322 -6.89 24.93 -28.06
C LYS A 322 -5.87 24.98 -26.92
N LEU A 323 -5.88 26.05 -26.13
CA LEU A 323 -5.02 26.19 -24.95
C LEU A 323 -5.65 25.56 -23.70
N SER A 324 -6.98 25.52 -23.60
CA SER A 324 -7.70 24.77 -22.56
C SER A 324 -7.57 23.26 -22.75
N ALA A 325 -7.58 22.76 -23.99
CA ALA A 325 -7.38 21.33 -24.28
C ALA A 325 -5.97 20.80 -23.96
N LEU A 326 -5.00 21.70 -23.71
CA LEU A 326 -3.63 21.36 -23.29
C LEU A 326 -3.39 21.58 -21.80
N ARG A 327 -4.40 22.05 -21.04
CA ARG A 327 -4.31 22.24 -19.60
C ARG A 327 -5.12 21.17 -18.88
N SER A 328 -4.36 20.33 -18.18
CA SER A 328 -4.75 19.52 -17.03
C SER A 328 -5.25 18.09 -17.28
N PRO A 329 -4.48 17.07 -16.85
CA PRO A 329 -4.99 15.72 -16.59
C PRO A 329 -6.04 15.67 -15.48
N LEU A 330 -6.19 16.72 -14.66
CA LEU A 330 -7.03 16.73 -13.45
C LEU A 330 -8.54 16.63 -13.76
N ALA A 331 -8.98 17.02 -14.97
CA ALA A 331 -10.40 16.96 -15.34
C ALA A 331 -10.90 15.52 -15.65
N GLN A 332 -10.01 14.52 -15.66
CA GLN A 332 -10.35 13.13 -15.97
C GLN A 332 -10.29 12.19 -14.74
N ARG A 333 -9.97 12.71 -13.55
CA ARG A 333 -10.01 11.91 -12.32
C ARG A 333 -11.47 11.53 -12.01
N PRO A 334 -11.82 10.23 -11.87
CA PRO A 334 -13.12 9.86 -11.34
C PRO A 334 -13.15 10.19 -9.85
N PHE A 335 -13.88 11.25 -9.48
CA PHE A 335 -14.18 11.59 -8.09
C PHE A 335 -15.17 10.56 -7.54
N PHE A 336 -14.77 9.81 -6.52
CA PHE A 336 -15.70 9.05 -5.68
C PHE A 336 -16.07 9.93 -4.49
N GLU A 337 -17.23 10.59 -4.60
CA GLU A 337 -17.86 11.27 -3.48
C GLU A 337 -18.16 10.23 -2.39
N ALA A 338 -17.88 10.56 -1.12
CA ALA A 338 -18.29 9.70 -0.01
C ALA A 338 -19.80 9.39 -0.13
N PRO A 339 -20.24 8.14 -0.01
CA PRO A 339 -21.58 7.76 -0.41
C PRO A 339 -22.63 8.48 0.43
N SER A 340 -23.41 9.36 -0.22
CA SER A 340 -24.72 9.80 0.27
C SER A 340 -25.78 8.76 -0.11
N PRO A 341 -26.86 8.60 0.68
CA PRO A 341 -27.64 7.37 0.70
C PRO A 341 -28.51 7.23 -0.56
N LEU A 342 -28.55 5.99 -1.06
CA LEU A 342 -29.45 5.38 -2.06
C LEU A 342 -28.98 5.32 -3.51
N GLY A 343 -28.78 4.07 -3.95
CA GLY A 343 -28.86 3.65 -5.34
C GLY A 343 -28.07 2.36 -5.56
N SER A 344 -28.76 1.22 -5.60
CA SER A 344 -28.17 -0.09 -5.88
C SER A 344 -27.34 -0.10 -7.16
N VAL A 345 -26.01 -0.28 -7.04
CA VAL A 345 -25.13 -0.53 -8.19
C VAL A 345 -24.83 -2.03 -8.23
N ASP A 346 -25.35 -2.71 -9.25
CA ASP A 346 -25.03 -4.10 -9.59
C ASP A 346 -23.63 -4.14 -10.25
N LEU A 347 -22.61 -4.52 -9.48
CA LEU A 347 -21.28 -4.87 -9.98
C LEU A 347 -21.20 -6.40 -10.15
N TYR A 348 -21.91 -6.92 -11.14
CA TYR A 348 -21.80 -8.30 -11.60
C TYR A 348 -21.64 -8.32 -13.12
N GLU A 349 -20.50 -7.82 -13.60
CA GLU A 349 -19.95 -8.25 -14.88
C GLU A 349 -18.42 -8.10 -14.79
N PHE A 350 -17.69 -9.05 -15.39
CA PHE A 350 -16.22 -9.17 -15.41
C PHE A 350 -15.55 -9.99 -14.29
N ALA A 351 -15.95 -11.27 -14.19
CA ALA A 351 -15.02 -12.34 -13.85
C ALA A 351 -15.50 -13.67 -14.46
N CYS A 352 -15.27 -13.86 -15.76
CA CYS A 352 -15.31 -15.18 -16.40
C CYS A 352 -14.21 -15.25 -17.44
N GLY A 353 -13.18 -16.03 -17.15
CA GLY A 353 -12.09 -16.28 -18.08
C GLY A 353 -10.92 -17.04 -17.45
N ASP A 354 -11.17 -18.20 -16.86
CA ASP A 354 -10.15 -19.23 -16.66
C ASP A 354 -10.84 -20.61 -16.62
N GLU A 355 -11.23 -21.09 -17.80
CA GLU A 355 -11.34 -22.54 -18.06
C GLU A 355 -10.11 -22.92 -18.90
N ASP A 356 -9.15 -23.59 -18.27
CA ASP A 356 -8.43 -24.75 -18.85
C ASP A 356 -7.35 -25.25 -17.88
N LEU A 357 -7.80 -25.93 -16.82
CA LEU A 357 -7.01 -26.92 -16.11
C LEU A 357 -7.69 -28.28 -16.31
N GLN A 358 -7.33 -28.96 -17.40
CA GLN A 358 -7.61 -30.39 -17.51
C GLN A 358 -6.66 -31.17 -16.61
N PRO A 359 -7.17 -32.14 -15.83
CA PRO A 359 -6.35 -32.99 -14.98
C PRO A 359 -5.75 -34.13 -15.79
N LEU A 360 -4.42 -34.28 -15.74
CA LEU A 360 -3.70 -35.56 -15.72
C LEU A 360 -2.32 -35.39 -15.10
#